data_AF-J9C3F9-F1
#
_entry.id   AF-J9C3F9-F1
#
_cell.length_a   1.000
_cell.length_b   1.000
_cell.length_c   1.000
_cell.angle_alpha   90.00
_cell.angle_beta   90.00
_cell.angle_gamma   90.00
#
_symmetry.space_group_name_H-M   'P 1'
#
loop_
_entity.id
_entity.type
_entity.pdbx_description
1 polymer ?
#
loop_
_entity_poly.entity_id
_entity_poly.type
_entity_poly.pdbx_seq_one_letter_code
_entity_poly.pdbx_strand_id
1 'polypeptide(L)'
;MYLTFKQAHNLKAHVLKGEKAFPVVYWDMLVKDKNGKKVNADEYRAMSKEEKKDMDVIPFFKSFPVYNIDQTNLAEVQPERVQKLKEKFKMPELRDKEGMYVHPALDRMIDTQGWLCPIQADKRVDGAFYSPAQDIVVLPMKEQFNIGNTPEEIYRGGMEFYSTMLHEISHSTMIPERLNIEMGKRFGDPKYAKSELVAELTAAMISHSMGF
;
A
#
# COMPACT_ATOMS: atom_id res chain seq x y z
N MET A 1 12.95 -4.09 -8.57
CA MET A 1 12.07 -4.42 -9.73
C MET A 1 12.28 -5.87 -10.10
N TYR A 2 11.24 -6.55 -10.59
CA TYR A 2 11.26 -7.99 -10.86
C TYR A 2 10.86 -8.31 -12.31
N LEU A 3 11.39 -9.42 -12.83
CA LEU A 3 11.15 -9.92 -14.18
C LEU A 3 10.98 -11.44 -14.17
N THR A 4 10.05 -11.96 -14.97
CA THR A 4 10.02 -13.39 -15.30
C THR A 4 11.18 -13.76 -16.24
N PHE A 5 11.54 -15.04 -16.30
CA PHE A 5 12.57 -15.54 -17.22
C PHE A 5 12.30 -15.12 -18.68
N LYS A 6 11.04 -15.23 -19.12
CA LYS A 6 10.63 -14.83 -20.47
C LYS A 6 10.77 -13.32 -20.71
N GLN A 7 10.46 -12.49 -19.71
CA GLN A 7 10.64 -11.04 -19.81
C GLN A 7 12.13 -10.67 -19.89
N ALA A 8 13.00 -11.30 -19.09
CA ALA A 8 14.46 -11.09 -19.18
C ALA A 8 14.97 -11.43 -20.59
N HIS A 9 14.59 -12.61 -21.11
CA HIS A 9 14.96 -13.05 -22.45
C HIS A 9 14.48 -12.08 -23.55
N ASN A 10 13.23 -11.61 -23.47
CA ASN A 10 12.69 -10.63 -24.42
C ASN A 10 13.45 -9.28 -24.38
N LEU A 11 14.05 -8.95 -23.23
CA LEU A 11 14.95 -7.81 -23.07
C LEU A 11 16.40 -8.12 -23.46
N LYS A 12 16.66 -9.27 -24.11
CA LYS A 12 18.00 -9.75 -24.47
C LYS A 12 18.92 -9.94 -23.26
N ALA A 13 18.36 -10.00 -22.05
CA ALA A 13 19.06 -10.29 -20.81
C ALA A 13 18.85 -11.75 -20.42
N HIS A 14 19.69 -12.24 -19.52
CA HIS A 14 19.55 -13.56 -18.93
C HIS A 14 19.73 -13.51 -17.41
N VAL A 15 19.13 -14.49 -16.73
CA VAL A 15 19.33 -14.73 -15.31
C VAL A 15 20.73 -15.26 -15.09
N LEU A 16 21.44 -14.72 -14.09
CA LEU A 16 22.80 -15.14 -13.77
C LEU A 16 22.82 -16.59 -13.28
N LYS A 17 23.93 -17.29 -13.54
CA LYS A 17 24.07 -18.71 -13.19
C LYS A 17 23.99 -18.89 -11.66
N GLY A 18 23.07 -19.75 -11.21
CA GLY A 18 22.90 -20.10 -9.80
C GLY A 18 21.83 -19.29 -9.06
N GLU A 19 21.29 -18.24 -9.68
CA GLU A 19 20.24 -17.42 -9.09
C GLU A 19 18.90 -18.16 -8.96
N LYS A 20 18.18 -17.89 -7.87
CA LYS A 20 16.90 -18.54 -7.55
C LYS A 20 15.74 -17.57 -7.71
N ALA A 21 14.66 -18.07 -8.31
CA ALA A 21 13.44 -17.29 -8.47
C ALA A 21 12.68 -17.12 -7.14
N PHE A 22 11.92 -16.03 -7.06
CA PHE A 22 10.90 -15.78 -6.05
C PHE A 22 9.50 -15.99 -6.65
N PRO A 23 8.56 -16.67 -5.97
CA PRO A 23 7.21 -16.87 -6.49
C PRO A 23 6.32 -15.64 -6.26
N VAL A 24 5.71 -15.13 -7.34
CA VAL A 24 4.61 -14.15 -7.26
C VAL A 24 3.30 -14.85 -7.61
N VAL A 25 2.32 -14.78 -6.72
CA VAL A 25 1.02 -15.43 -6.91
C VAL A 25 0.06 -14.47 -7.58
N TYR A 26 -0.54 -14.93 -8.68
CA TYR A 26 -1.66 -14.29 -9.34
C TYR A 26 -2.90 -15.14 -9.13
N TRP A 27 -4.01 -14.53 -8.74
CA TRP A 27 -5.30 -15.19 -8.59
C TRP A 27 -6.34 -14.45 -9.41
N ASP A 28 -7.24 -15.21 -10.03
CA ASP A 28 -8.39 -14.64 -10.74
C ASP A 28 -9.52 -15.68 -10.84
N MET A 29 -10.64 -15.26 -11.41
CA MET A 29 -11.79 -16.11 -11.65
C MET A 29 -11.92 -16.43 -13.14
N LEU A 30 -12.07 -17.70 -13.47
CA LEU A 30 -12.54 -18.12 -14.78
C LEU A 30 -14.06 -18.21 -14.73
N VAL A 31 -14.74 -17.31 -15.43
CA VAL A 31 -16.20 -17.24 -15.47
C VAL A 31 -16.69 -17.77 -16.82
N LYS A 32 -17.70 -18.64 -16.79
CA LYS A 32 -18.39 -19.13 -17.99
C LYS A 32 -19.89 -18.94 -17.86
N ASP A 33 -20.52 -18.59 -18.96
CA ASP A 33 -21.98 -18.57 -19.04
C ASP A 33 -22.56 -19.99 -19.17
N LYS A 34 -23.89 -20.08 -19.13
CA LYS A 34 -24.66 -21.33 -19.34
C LYS A 34 -24.37 -22.06 -20.65
N ASN A 35 -23.81 -21.38 -21.65
CA ASN A 35 -23.44 -21.94 -22.94
C ASN A 35 -21.93 -22.30 -22.99
N GLY A 36 -21.19 -22.14 -21.88
CA GLY A 36 -19.76 -22.41 -21.78
C GLY A 36 -18.86 -21.30 -22.33
N LYS A 37 -19.42 -20.15 -22.74
CA LYS A 37 -18.64 -19.02 -23.24
C LYS A 37 -17.96 -18.31 -22.07
N LYS A 38 -16.66 -18.03 -22.22
CA LYS A 38 -15.90 -17.27 -21.20
C LYS A 38 -16.40 -15.83 -21.12
N VAL A 39 -16.60 -15.37 -19.89
CA VAL A 39 -16.94 -13.99 -19.53
C VAL A 39 -15.73 -13.37 -18.84
N ASN A 40 -15.47 -12.08 -19.07
CA ASN A 40 -14.38 -11.38 -18.39
C ASN A 40 -14.69 -11.26 -16.89
N ALA A 41 -13.68 -11.36 -16.03
CA ALA A 41 -13.83 -11.18 -14.58
C ALA A 41 -14.43 -9.81 -14.21
N ASP A 42 -14.12 -8.73 -14.94
CA ASP A 42 -14.66 -7.40 -14.67
C ASP A 42 -16.15 -7.29 -15.05
N GLU A 43 -16.53 -7.88 -16.18
CA GLU A 43 -17.95 -8.00 -16.57
C GLU A 43 -18.71 -8.80 -15.53
N TYR A 44 -18.16 -9.94 -15.08
CA TYR A 44 -18.75 -10.74 -14.02
C TYR A 44 -18.88 -9.97 -12.70
N ARG A 45 -17.87 -9.19 -12.29
CA ARG A 45 -17.94 -8.39 -11.06
C ARG A 45 -19.07 -7.36 -11.11
N ALA A 46 -19.32 -6.75 -12.27
CA ALA A 46 -20.38 -5.76 -12.50
C ALA A 46 -21.80 -6.35 -12.58
N MET A 47 -21.96 -7.65 -12.78
CA MET A 47 -23.27 -8.32 -12.85
C MET A 47 -24.05 -8.26 -11.54
N SER A 48 -25.39 -8.27 -11.66
CA SER A 48 -26.32 -8.43 -10.54
C SER A 48 -26.15 -9.79 -9.85
N LYS A 49 -26.69 -9.93 -8.63
CA LYS A 49 -26.62 -11.20 -7.88
C LYS A 49 -27.36 -12.32 -8.61
N GLU A 50 -28.41 -11.97 -9.35
CA GLU A 50 -29.25 -12.87 -10.12
C GLU A 50 -28.50 -13.41 -11.34
N GLU A 51 -27.87 -12.54 -12.12
CA GLU A 51 -27.07 -12.93 -13.29
C GLU A 51 -25.87 -13.82 -12.90
N LYS A 52 -25.25 -13.55 -11.73
CA LYS A 52 -24.14 -14.35 -11.21
C LYS A 52 -24.52 -15.80 -10.88
N LYS A 53 -25.79 -16.08 -10.55
CA LYS A 53 -26.24 -17.45 -10.19
C LYS A 53 -26.19 -18.41 -11.38
N ASP A 54 -26.34 -17.89 -12.59
CA ASP A 54 -26.35 -18.69 -13.82
C ASP A 54 -24.96 -18.88 -14.43
N MET A 55 -23.91 -18.40 -13.75
CA MET A 55 -22.52 -18.49 -14.20
C MET A 55 -21.78 -19.63 -13.48
N ASP A 56 -20.94 -20.33 -14.22
CA ASP A 56 -19.94 -21.26 -13.66
C ASP A 56 -18.64 -20.49 -13.38
N VAL A 57 -18.25 -20.45 -12.10
CA VAL A 57 -17.15 -19.60 -11.61
C VAL A 57 -16.10 -20.49 -10.97
N ILE A 58 -14.94 -20.56 -11.61
CA ILE A 58 -13.82 -21.39 -11.16
C ILE A 58 -12.68 -20.47 -10.73
N PRO A 59 -12.40 -20.32 -9.42
CA PRO A 59 -11.24 -19.59 -8.96
C PRO A 59 -9.97 -20.36 -9.35
N PHE A 60 -8.96 -19.65 -9.82
CA PHE A 60 -7.66 -20.25 -10.09
C PHE A 60 -6.52 -19.39 -9.54
N PHE A 61 -5.43 -20.06 -9.19
CA PHE A 61 -4.18 -19.42 -8.77
C PHE A 61 -3.06 -19.89 -9.69
N LYS A 62 -2.15 -18.98 -10.02
CA LYS A 62 -0.92 -19.25 -10.77
C LYS A 62 0.25 -18.63 -10.04
N SER A 63 1.29 -19.43 -9.82
CA SER A 63 2.56 -18.93 -9.31
C SER A 63 3.48 -18.64 -10.49
N PHE A 64 4.02 -17.42 -10.52
CA PHE A 64 4.99 -16.98 -11.52
C PHE A 64 6.37 -16.85 -10.87
N PRO A 65 7.39 -17.59 -11.35
CA PRO A 65 8.77 -17.37 -10.91
C PRO A 65 9.28 -16.05 -11.49
N VAL A 66 9.69 -15.15 -10.59
CA VAL A 66 10.31 -13.87 -10.95
C VAL A 66 11.70 -13.75 -10.34
N TYR A 67 12.53 -12.93 -10.96
CA TYR A 67 13.90 -12.64 -10.56
C TYR A 67 14.01 -11.13 -10.36
N ASN A 68 14.71 -10.70 -9.32
CA ASN A 68 15.08 -9.30 -9.19
C ASN A 68 16.01 -8.92 -10.36
N ILE A 69 15.98 -7.67 -10.82
CA ILE A 69 16.90 -7.18 -11.86
C ILE A 69 18.36 -7.50 -11.50
N ASP A 70 18.74 -7.40 -10.23
CA ASP A 70 20.11 -7.67 -9.76
C ASP A 70 20.53 -9.14 -9.91
N GLN A 71 19.57 -10.05 -10.11
CA GLN A 71 19.82 -11.47 -10.41
C GLN A 71 19.98 -11.74 -11.92
N THR A 72 20.06 -10.68 -12.73
CA THR A 72 20.15 -10.75 -14.20
C THR A 72 21.28 -9.86 -14.70
N ASN A 73 21.74 -10.09 -15.93
CA ASN A 73 22.71 -9.20 -16.57
C ASN A 73 22.07 -7.98 -17.26
N LEU A 74 20.82 -7.62 -16.91
CA LEU A 74 20.09 -6.54 -17.59
C LEU A 74 20.79 -5.18 -17.49
N ALA A 75 21.48 -4.92 -16.37
CA ALA A 75 22.26 -3.69 -16.20
C ALA A 75 23.41 -3.57 -17.21
N GLU A 76 23.98 -4.69 -17.66
CA GLU A 76 25.05 -4.72 -18.66
C GLU A 76 24.48 -4.58 -20.08
N VAL A 77 23.37 -5.27 -20.38
CA VAL A 77 22.78 -5.31 -21.72
C VAL A 77 21.94 -4.06 -22.03
N GLN A 78 21.28 -3.48 -21.03
CA GLN A 78 20.42 -2.29 -21.16
C GLN A 78 20.67 -1.27 -20.04
N PRO A 79 21.89 -0.68 -19.97
CA PRO A 79 22.26 0.25 -18.90
C PRO A 79 21.36 1.49 -18.85
N GLU A 80 21.01 2.08 -19.99
CA GLU A 80 20.12 3.25 -20.04
C GLU A 80 18.72 2.96 -19.48
N ARG A 81 18.19 1.75 -19.71
CA ARG A 81 16.89 1.34 -19.18
C ARG A 81 16.96 1.23 -17.66
N VAL A 82 17.99 0.59 -17.14
CA VAL A 82 18.20 0.46 -15.69
C VAL A 82 18.41 1.83 -15.05
N GLN A 83 19.13 2.74 -15.71
CA GLN A 83 19.34 4.10 -15.23
C GLN A 83 18.02 4.89 -15.16
N LYS A 84 17.20 4.89 -16.22
CA LYS A 84 15.87 5.52 -16.23
C LYS A 84 14.96 4.94 -15.13
N LEU A 85 15.06 3.64 -14.87
CA LEU A 85 14.33 3.01 -13.78
C LEU A 85 14.80 3.55 -12.42
N LYS A 86 16.11 3.60 -12.17
CA LYS A 86 16.66 4.14 -10.92
C LYS A 86 16.24 5.59 -10.69
N GLU A 87 16.27 6.41 -11.73
CA GLU A 87 15.83 7.82 -11.67
C GLU A 87 14.36 7.96 -11.29
N LYS A 88 13.48 7.09 -11.80
CA LYS A 88 12.06 7.09 -11.45
C LYS A 88 11.81 6.83 -9.95
N PHE A 89 12.70 6.11 -9.28
CA PHE A 89 12.60 5.80 -7.85
C PHE A 89 13.46 6.71 -6.96
N LYS A 90 14.11 7.75 -7.52
CA LYS A 90 14.75 8.78 -6.70
C LYS A 90 13.66 9.71 -6.15
N MET A 91 13.48 9.65 -4.83
CA MET A 91 12.58 10.56 -4.12
C MET A 91 13.35 11.79 -3.64
N PRO A 92 12.77 13.00 -3.75
CA PRO A 92 13.36 14.18 -3.15
C PRO A 92 13.25 14.09 -1.62
N GLU A 93 14.32 14.46 -0.93
CA GLU A 93 14.28 14.66 0.52
C GLU A 93 13.60 16.01 0.80
N LEU A 94 12.37 15.96 1.29
CA LEU A 94 11.58 17.15 1.59
C LEU A 94 11.57 17.39 3.10
N ARG A 95 12.00 18.58 3.51
CA ARG A 95 12.03 19.00 4.91
C ARG A 95 11.20 20.25 5.12
N ASP A 96 10.52 20.33 6.25
CA ASP A 96 9.90 21.58 6.72
C ASP A 96 10.93 22.49 7.42
N LYS A 97 10.44 23.58 8.01
CA LYS A 97 11.27 24.60 8.67
C LYS A 97 12.04 24.06 9.88
N GLU A 98 11.49 23.05 10.55
CA GLU A 98 12.09 22.42 11.72
C GLU A 98 13.00 21.25 11.33
N GLY A 99 13.10 20.94 10.02
CA GLY A 99 13.92 19.87 9.48
C GLY A 99 13.24 18.51 9.45
N MET A 100 11.96 18.42 9.84
CA MET A 100 11.18 17.17 9.80
C MET A 100 10.74 16.86 8.37
N TYR A 101 10.54 15.58 8.05
CA TYR A 101 10.00 15.20 6.75
C TYR A 101 8.64 15.86 6.49
N VAL A 102 8.42 16.34 5.26
CA VAL A 102 7.17 16.99 4.84
C VAL A 102 6.65 16.41 3.54
N HIS A 103 5.33 16.22 3.45
CA HIS A 103 4.69 15.72 2.23
C HIS A 103 3.51 16.62 1.84
N PRO A 104 3.68 17.54 0.84
CA PRO A 104 2.69 18.57 0.53
C PRO A 104 1.28 18.06 0.20
N ALA A 105 1.14 16.86 -0.35
CA ALA A 105 -0.18 16.29 -0.63
C ALA A 105 -0.90 15.80 0.63
N LEU A 106 -0.15 15.32 1.62
CA LEU A 106 -0.70 14.87 2.90
C LEU A 106 -1.05 16.07 3.77
N ASP A 107 -0.20 17.11 3.80
CA ASP A 107 -0.50 18.35 4.52
C ASP A 107 -1.78 18.99 3.97
N ARG A 108 -1.90 19.12 2.65
CA ARG A 108 -3.13 19.63 2.03
C ARG A 108 -4.36 18.80 2.39
N MET A 109 -4.24 17.49 2.51
CA MET A 109 -5.36 16.62 2.91
C MET A 109 -5.82 16.94 4.33
N ILE A 110 -4.89 17.19 5.26
CA ILE A 110 -5.21 17.64 6.63
C ILE A 110 -5.83 19.04 6.58
N ASP A 111 -5.18 20.01 5.92
CA ASP A 111 -5.62 21.41 5.91
C ASP A 111 -7.01 21.59 5.29
N THR A 112 -7.29 20.89 4.20
CA THR A 112 -8.57 20.96 3.49
C THR A 112 -9.61 19.99 4.02
N GLN A 113 -9.24 19.15 4.99
CA GLN A 113 -10.06 18.04 5.49
C GLN A 113 -10.56 17.16 4.33
N GLY A 114 -9.66 16.88 3.36
CA GLY A 114 -9.98 16.19 2.12
C GLY A 114 -10.16 14.67 2.24
N TRP A 115 -10.16 14.14 3.46
CA TRP A 115 -10.38 12.72 3.73
C TRP A 115 -11.86 12.40 3.98
N LEU A 116 -12.18 11.11 4.16
CA LEU A 116 -13.54 10.60 4.38
C LEU A 116 -14.16 11.01 5.72
N CYS A 117 -13.33 11.42 6.68
CA CYS A 117 -13.73 11.93 7.98
C CYS A 117 -12.76 13.05 8.41
N PRO A 118 -13.14 13.90 9.38
CA PRO A 118 -12.25 14.91 9.90
C PRO A 118 -10.94 14.31 10.46
N ILE A 119 -9.85 15.05 10.29
CA ILE A 119 -8.52 14.76 10.84
C ILE A 119 -8.14 15.91 11.76
N GLN A 120 -8.10 15.64 13.07
CA GLN A 120 -7.66 16.60 14.08
C GLN A 120 -6.18 16.37 14.40
N ALA A 121 -5.31 17.28 13.96
CA ALA A 121 -3.86 17.26 14.23
C ALA A 121 -3.35 18.58 14.83
N ASP A 122 -4.25 19.47 15.26
CA ASP A 122 -4.00 20.83 15.72
C ASP A 122 -3.93 20.96 17.26
N LYS A 123 -4.02 19.84 17.99
CA LYS A 123 -4.06 19.81 19.46
C LYS A 123 -3.05 18.83 20.02
N ARG A 124 -2.48 19.20 21.17
CA ARG A 124 -1.61 18.30 21.91
C ARG A 124 -2.42 17.17 22.53
N VAL A 125 -2.12 15.94 22.14
CA VAL A 125 -2.75 14.72 22.67
C VAL A 125 -1.68 13.65 22.92
N ASP A 126 -1.98 12.68 23.79
CA ASP A 126 -1.00 11.66 24.22
C ASP A 126 -0.80 10.53 23.19
N GLY A 127 -1.71 10.40 22.23
CA GLY A 127 -1.65 9.35 21.22
C GLY A 127 -2.59 9.59 20.05
N ALA A 128 -2.28 8.90 18.96
CA ALA A 128 -3.12 8.84 17.78
C ALA A 128 -4.21 7.78 17.94
N PHE A 129 -5.39 8.05 17.41
CA PHE A 129 -6.46 7.07 17.32
C PHE A 129 -7.53 7.50 16.31
N TYR A 130 -8.15 6.54 15.65
CA TYR A 130 -9.47 6.70 15.05
C TYR A 130 -10.57 6.45 16.09
N SER A 131 -11.58 7.32 16.14
CA SER A 131 -12.76 7.16 16.99
C SER A 131 -13.97 6.75 16.15
N PRO A 132 -14.41 5.47 16.17
CA PRO A 132 -15.59 5.03 15.41
C PRO A 132 -16.88 5.71 15.84
N ALA A 133 -16.99 6.10 17.12
CA ALA A 133 -18.21 6.71 17.66
C ALA A 133 -18.43 8.14 17.17
N GLN A 134 -17.35 8.88 16.91
CA GLN A 134 -17.39 10.27 16.44
C GLN A 134 -17.02 10.37 14.95
N ASP A 135 -16.58 9.26 14.35
CA ASP A 135 -16.00 9.20 13.00
C ASP A 135 -14.98 10.30 12.76
N ILE A 136 -13.90 10.29 13.55
CA ILE A 136 -12.81 11.28 13.49
C ILE A 136 -11.46 10.60 13.71
N VAL A 137 -10.45 11.03 12.98
CA VAL A 137 -9.04 10.69 13.23
C VAL A 137 -8.43 11.77 14.10
N VAL A 138 -7.84 11.38 15.23
CA VAL A 138 -7.14 12.27 16.14
C VAL A 138 -5.66 11.92 16.14
N LEU A 139 -4.81 12.93 15.98
CA LEU A 139 -3.36 12.79 15.93
C LEU A 139 -2.72 13.76 16.93
N PRO A 140 -1.59 13.36 17.55
CA PRO A 140 -0.67 14.32 18.16
C PRO A 140 -0.24 15.35 17.11
N MET A 141 0.07 16.57 17.56
CA MET A 141 0.69 17.58 16.70
C MET A 141 1.98 17.03 16.10
N LYS A 142 2.31 17.41 14.86
CA LYS A 142 3.50 16.89 14.16
C LYS A 142 4.78 17.08 14.96
N GLU A 143 4.90 18.19 15.67
CA GLU A 143 6.04 18.53 16.52
C GLU A 143 6.20 17.56 17.71
N GLN A 144 5.14 16.86 18.14
CA GLN A 144 5.23 15.85 19.20
C GLN A 144 6.01 14.60 18.76
N PHE A 145 6.13 14.35 17.46
CA PHE A 145 6.94 13.26 16.91
C PHE A 145 8.42 13.65 16.81
N ASN A 146 8.76 14.92 17.01
CA ASN A 146 10.14 15.39 17.01
C ASN A 146 10.83 15.13 18.36
N ILE A 147 11.19 13.87 18.60
CA ILE A 147 11.87 13.41 19.82
C ILE A 147 13.38 13.20 19.63
N GLY A 148 13.87 13.38 18.41
CA GLY A 148 15.25 13.16 18.00
C GLY A 148 16.18 14.33 18.28
N ASN A 149 17.49 14.08 18.33
CA ASN A 149 18.50 15.12 18.52
C ASN A 149 19.44 15.28 17.30
N THR A 150 19.36 14.38 16.31
CA THR A 150 20.11 14.53 15.06
C THR A 150 19.21 14.97 13.89
N PRO A 151 19.75 15.60 12.83
CA PRO A 151 18.98 15.96 11.65
C PRO A 151 18.21 14.79 11.02
N GLU A 152 18.76 13.57 11.08
CA GLU A 152 18.14 12.35 10.57
C GLU A 152 17.00 11.85 11.47
N GLU A 153 17.14 11.98 12.78
CA GLU A 153 16.07 11.62 13.71
C GLU A 153 14.90 12.61 13.66
N ILE A 154 15.21 13.91 13.51
CA ILE A 154 14.21 14.96 13.29
C ILE A 154 13.46 14.71 11.98
N TYR A 155 14.19 14.38 10.90
CA TYR A 155 13.60 13.97 9.62
C TYR A 155 12.61 12.82 9.80
N ARG A 156 13.07 11.76 10.48
CA ARG A 156 12.27 10.56 10.77
C ARG A 156 11.03 10.88 11.58
N GLY A 157 11.08 11.81 12.53
CA GLY A 157 9.89 12.25 13.26
C GLY A 157 8.75 12.71 12.34
N GLY A 158 9.06 13.38 11.23
CA GLY A 158 8.05 13.73 10.23
C GLY A 158 7.49 12.51 9.49
N MET A 159 8.33 11.50 9.20
CA MET A 159 7.89 10.24 8.57
C MET A 159 6.98 9.45 9.52
N GLU A 160 7.31 9.40 10.81
CA GLU A 160 6.49 8.75 11.84
C GLU A 160 5.11 9.42 11.94
N PHE A 161 5.04 10.76 11.94
CA PHE A 161 3.76 11.47 11.95
C PHE A 161 2.84 11.04 10.80
N TYR A 162 3.35 11.01 9.56
CA TYR A 162 2.51 10.59 8.42
C TYR A 162 2.22 9.09 8.43
N SER A 163 3.16 8.24 8.85
CA SER A 163 2.94 6.81 8.99
C SER A 163 1.81 6.51 9.98
N THR A 164 1.86 7.15 11.15
CA THR A 164 0.80 7.09 12.17
C THR A 164 -0.52 7.64 11.65
N MET A 165 -0.51 8.77 10.94
CA MET A 165 -1.72 9.28 10.30
C MET A 165 -2.34 8.27 9.34
N LEU A 166 -1.54 7.66 8.46
CA LEU A 166 -2.01 6.68 7.48
C LEU A 166 -2.57 5.42 8.15
N HIS A 167 -1.99 5.01 9.28
CA HIS A 167 -2.52 3.93 10.11
C HIS A 167 -3.94 4.27 10.60
N GLU A 168 -4.14 5.41 11.26
CA GLU A 168 -5.45 5.79 11.80
C GLU A 168 -6.49 6.06 10.72
N ILE A 169 -6.05 6.66 9.61
CA ILE A 169 -6.88 6.82 8.42
C ILE A 169 -7.31 5.45 7.86
N SER A 170 -6.44 4.43 7.88
CA SER A 170 -6.82 3.08 7.47
C SER A 170 -7.92 2.50 8.35
N HIS A 171 -7.82 2.65 9.68
CA HIS A 171 -8.89 2.27 10.61
C HIS A 171 -10.20 2.95 10.29
N SER A 172 -10.17 4.23 9.91
CA SER A 172 -11.39 4.96 9.51
C SER A 172 -12.12 4.25 8.36
N THR A 173 -11.42 3.62 7.43
CA THR A 173 -12.05 2.93 6.29
C THR A 173 -12.79 1.64 6.65
N MET A 174 -12.59 1.10 7.86
CA MET A 174 -13.07 -0.23 8.23
C MET A 174 -14.53 -0.26 8.71
N ILE A 175 -15.16 0.90 8.96
CA ILE A 175 -16.53 0.99 9.49
C ILE A 175 -17.60 0.44 8.51
N PRO A 176 -18.80 0.07 9.01
CA PRO A 176 -19.86 -0.51 8.19
C PRO A 176 -20.29 0.33 6.98
N GLU A 177 -20.26 1.66 7.10
CA GLU A 177 -20.62 2.61 6.06
C GLU A 177 -19.55 2.71 4.95
N ARG A 178 -18.37 2.10 5.15
CA ARG A 178 -17.22 2.12 4.23
C ARG A 178 -16.87 0.69 3.77
N LEU A 179 -15.70 0.17 4.12
CA LEU A 179 -15.26 -1.16 3.69
C LEU A 179 -15.89 -2.29 4.51
N ASN A 180 -16.51 -1.97 5.65
CA ASN A 180 -17.16 -2.93 6.54
C ASN A 180 -16.24 -4.12 6.88
N ILE A 181 -15.00 -3.81 7.27
CA ILE A 181 -14.03 -4.80 7.74
C ILE A 181 -14.34 -5.04 9.21
N GLU A 182 -14.63 -6.29 9.55
CA GLU A 182 -14.99 -6.65 10.92
C GLU A 182 -13.83 -6.35 11.89
N MET A 183 -14.01 -5.32 12.72
CA MET A 183 -13.05 -4.91 13.74
C MET A 183 -13.27 -5.67 15.05
N GLY A 184 -12.20 -6.16 15.66
CA GLY A 184 -12.26 -6.72 17.02
C GLY A 184 -12.50 -5.63 18.05
N LYS A 185 -13.11 -5.99 19.18
CA LYS A 185 -13.52 -5.01 20.21
C LYS A 185 -12.50 -4.82 21.32
N ARG A 186 -11.48 -5.69 21.42
CA ARG A 186 -10.54 -5.71 22.54
C ARG A 186 -9.15 -6.15 22.10
N PHE A 187 -8.13 -5.52 22.69
CA PHE A 187 -6.74 -5.95 22.58
C PHE A 187 -6.60 -7.45 22.88
N GLY A 188 -5.94 -8.18 21.98
CA GLY A 188 -5.77 -9.64 22.04
C GLY A 188 -6.88 -10.47 21.35
N ASP A 189 -7.95 -9.86 20.86
CA ASP A 189 -8.93 -10.52 19.99
C ASP A 189 -8.31 -10.79 18.60
N PRO A 190 -8.41 -12.01 18.03
CA PRO A 190 -7.98 -12.28 16.65
C PRO A 190 -8.52 -11.29 15.61
N LYS A 191 -9.75 -10.80 15.79
CA LYS A 191 -10.33 -9.79 14.89
C LYS A 191 -9.65 -8.43 15.04
N TYR A 192 -9.23 -8.08 16.26
CA TYR A 192 -8.50 -6.85 16.54
C TYR A 192 -7.09 -6.94 15.95
N ALA A 193 -6.38 -8.06 16.16
CA ALA A 193 -5.07 -8.28 15.56
C ALA A 193 -5.10 -8.19 14.02
N LYS A 194 -6.21 -8.65 13.40
CA LYS A 194 -6.41 -8.54 11.96
C LYS A 194 -6.60 -7.09 11.51
N SER A 195 -7.41 -6.29 12.21
CA SER A 195 -7.62 -4.87 11.84
C SER A 195 -6.32 -4.07 11.98
N GLU A 196 -5.57 -4.28 13.06
CA GLU A 196 -4.25 -3.63 13.23
C GLU A 196 -3.26 -4.05 12.13
N LEU A 197 -3.19 -5.34 11.79
CA LEU A 197 -2.33 -5.81 10.69
C LEU A 197 -2.71 -5.17 9.35
N VAL A 198 -4.01 -5.02 9.07
CA VAL A 198 -4.48 -4.35 7.85
C VAL A 198 -4.10 -2.86 7.89
N ALA A 199 -4.27 -2.18 9.01
CA ALA A 199 -3.92 -0.78 9.18
C ALA A 199 -2.42 -0.54 8.97
N GLU A 200 -1.57 -1.33 9.64
CA GLU A 200 -0.11 -1.26 9.52
C GLU A 200 0.39 -1.56 8.11
N LEU A 201 -0.09 -2.63 7.47
CA LEU A 201 0.30 -2.94 6.10
C LEU A 201 -0.15 -1.85 5.12
N THR A 202 -1.32 -1.26 5.34
CA THR A 202 -1.82 -0.15 4.52
C THR A 202 -0.93 1.08 4.68
N ALA A 203 -0.58 1.46 5.92
CA ALA A 203 0.33 2.56 6.20
C ALA A 203 1.68 2.32 5.52
N ALA A 204 2.30 1.16 5.74
CA ALA A 204 3.58 0.80 5.14
C ALA A 204 3.56 0.84 3.59
N MET A 205 2.50 0.33 2.96
CA MET A 205 2.35 0.35 1.51
C MET A 205 2.21 1.76 0.95
N ILE A 206 1.44 2.62 1.63
CA ILE A 206 1.23 4.01 1.19
C ILE A 206 2.50 4.83 1.43
N SER A 207 3.14 4.73 2.60
CA SER A 207 4.42 5.39 2.90
C SER A 207 5.47 5.04 1.85
N HIS A 208 5.61 3.73 1.54
CA HIS A 208 6.50 3.28 0.47
C HIS A 208 6.16 3.91 -0.90
N SER A 209 4.87 4.01 -1.23
CA SER A 209 4.43 4.64 -2.48
C SER A 209 4.62 6.15 -2.50
N MET A 210 4.63 6.81 -1.34
CA MET A 210 4.83 8.24 -1.17
C MET A 210 6.30 8.63 -0.94
N GLY A 211 7.17 7.64 -0.75
CA GLY A 211 8.63 7.81 -0.74
C GLY A 211 9.24 8.06 0.62
N PHE A 212 8.63 7.55 1.70
CA PHE A 212 9.16 7.61 3.06
C PHE A 212 8.94 6.30 3.84
#